data_AF-A0A920SLR0-F1
#
_entry.id   AF-A0A920SLR0-F1
#
_cell.length_a   1.000
_cell.length_b   1.000
_cell.length_c   1.000
_cell.angle_alpha   90.00
_cell.angle_beta   90.00
_cell.angle_gamma   90.00
#
_symmetry.space_group_name_H-M   'P 1'
#
loop_
_entity.id
_entity.type
_entity.pdbx_description
1 polymer ?
#
loop_
_entity_poly.entity_id
_entity_poly.type
_entity_poly.pdbx_seq_one_letter_code
_entity_poly.pdbx_strand_id
1 'polypeptide(L)' 'MKGIRVPGGADASRSRLDDLTEQCKLWGAKGLVWMRVTDDGLDSPVAKFLTDDEKGRWP' A
#
# COMPACT_ATOMS: atom_id res chain seq x y z
N MET A 1 -11.03 5.58 8.72
CA MET A 1 -9.68 5.18 8.23
C MET A 1 -9.01 6.42 7.65
N LYS A 2 -7.74 6.69 7.97
CA LYS A 2 -6.97 7.81 7.43
C LYS A 2 -5.74 7.26 6.72
N GLY A 3 -5.34 7.90 5.63
CA GLY A 3 -4.16 7.52 4.86
C GLY A 3 -3.32 8.75 4.54
N ILE A 4 -2.05 8.54 4.19
CA ILE A 4 -1.13 9.58 3.75
C ILE A 4 -0.56 9.19 2.39
N ARG A 5 -0.57 10.14 1.44
CA ARG A 5 0.16 9.99 0.18
C ARG A 5 1.62 10.31 0.44
N VAL A 6 2.51 9.41 0.04
CA VAL A 6 3.96 9.62 0.10
C VAL A 6 4.47 9.79 -1.35
N PRO A 7 4.80 11.01 -1.79
CA PRO A 7 5.42 11.22 -3.11
C PRO A 7 6.71 10.40 -3.23
N GLY A 8 6.90 9.71 -4.37
CA GLY A 8 8.03 8.78 -4.56
C GLY A 8 7.94 7.48 -3.74
N GLY A 9 6.85 7.25 -3.00
CA GLY A 9 6.69 6.06 -2.16
C GLY A 9 6.60 4.74 -2.96
N ALA A 10 6.38 4.80 -4.27
CA ALA A 10 6.37 3.63 -5.16
C ALA A 10 7.74 2.94 -5.25
N ASP A 11 8.83 3.68 -5.00
CA ASP A 11 10.21 3.16 -5.02
C ASP A 11 10.53 2.27 -3.81
N ALA A 12 9.69 2.30 -2.78
CA ALA A 12 9.85 1.41 -1.63
C ALA A 12 9.62 -0.05 -2.07
N SER A 13 10.52 -0.94 -1.64
CA SER A 13 10.32 -2.38 -1.85
C SER A 13 9.11 -2.87 -1.05
N ARG A 14 8.44 -3.90 -1.57
CA ARG A 14 7.37 -4.61 -0.85
C ARG A 14 7.81 -5.07 0.54
N SER A 15 9.00 -5.66 0.65
CA SER A 15 9.56 -6.10 1.94
C SER A 15 9.64 -4.97 2.96
N ARG A 16 10.09 -3.78 2.56
CA ARG A 16 10.19 -2.62 3.44
C ARG A 16 8.82 -2.16 3.95
N LEU A 17 7.78 -2.25 3.12
CA LEU A 17 6.42 -1.87 3.50
C LEU A 17 5.75 -2.92 4.39
N ASP A 18 6.07 -4.20 4.19
CA ASP A 18 5.66 -5.28 5.07
C ASP A 18 6.35 -5.15 6.45
N ASP A 19 7.65 -4.84 6.49
CA ASP A 19 8.38 -4.53 7.74
C ASP A 19 7.80 -3.31 8.46
N LEU A 20 7.38 -2.28 7.71
CA LEU A 20 6.70 -1.11 8.28
C LEU A 20 5.34 -1.49 8.88
N THR A 21 4.63 -2.43 8.26
CA THR A 21 3.36 -2.95 8.78
C THR A 21 3.57 -3.67 10.10
N GLU A 22 4.62 -4.49 10.22
CA GLU A 22 4.98 -5.14 11.48
C GLU A 22 5.41 -4.13 12.55
N GLN A 23 6.18 -3.11 12.20
CA GLN A 23 6.53 -2.01 13.11
C GLN A 23 5.29 -1.26 13.63
N CYS A 24 4.30 -0.99 12.76
CA CYS A 24 3.05 -0.37 13.18
C CYS A 24 2.29 -1.25 14.20
N LYS A 25 2.33 -2.57 14.03
CA LYS A 25 1.72 -3.51 14.98
C LYS A 25 2.42 -3.46 16.34
N LEU A 26 3.74 -3.34 16.38
CA LEU A 26 4.51 -3.17 17.62
C LEU A 26 4.12 -1.88 18.37
N TRP A 27 3.73 -0.83 17.64
CA TRP A 27 3.22 0.41 18.22
C TRP A 27 1.73 0.36 18.63
N GLY A 28 1.09 -0.81 18.54
CA GLY A 28 -0.30 -1.02 18.95
C GLY A 28 -1.33 -0.83 17.84
N ALA A 29 -0.92 -0.61 16.58
CA ALA A 29 -1.86 -0.62 15.46
C ALA A 29 -2.32 -2.06 15.17
N LYS A 30 -3.56 -2.23 14.70
CA LYS A 30 -4.03 -3.55 14.25
C LYS A 30 -3.42 -3.99 12.92
N GLY A 31 -2.84 -3.04 12.18
CA GLY A 31 -2.21 -3.26 10.89
C GLY A 31 -2.04 -1.95 10.14
N LEU A 32 -1.27 -2.01 9.05
CA LEU A 32 -1.09 -0.93 8.09
C LEU A 32 -1.53 -1.44 6.72
N VAL A 33 -2.33 -0.64 6.02
CA VAL A 33 -2.65 -0.89 4.62
C VAL A 33 -1.77 0.02 3.79
N TRP A 34 -1.03 -0.55 2.84
CA TRP A 34 -0.19 0.19 1.91
C TRP A 34 -0.50 -0.21 0.46
N MET A 35 -0.29 0.72 -0.45
CA MET A 35 -0.41 0.51 -1.89
C MET A 35 0.67 1.32 -2.61
N ARG A 36 1.33 0.71 -3.59
CA ARG A 36 2.27 1.37 -4.49
C ARG A 36 1.60 1.52 -5.85
N VAL A 37 1.70 2.71 -6.42
CA VAL A 37 1.22 3.01 -7.77
C VAL A 37 2.46 3.01 -8.66
N THR A 38 2.50 2.09 -9.61
CA THR A 38 3.60 1.89 -10.57
C THR A 38 3.08 2.02 -11.99
N ASP A 39 3.96 2.15 -12.99
CA ASP A 39 3.55 2.22 -14.40
C ASP A 39 2.80 0.97 -14.87
N ASP A 40 3.05 -0.18 -14.23
CA ASP A 40 2.36 -1.45 -14.48
C ASP A 40 1.04 -1.59 -13.68
N GLY A 41 0.69 -0.58 -12.87
CA GLY A 41 -0.52 -0.52 -12.06
C GLY A 41 -0.27 -0.58 -10.55
N LEU A 42 -1.28 -1.06 -9.81
CA LEU A 42 -1.31 -1.04 -8.34
C LEU A 42 -0.66 -2.31 -7.75
N ASP A 43 0.45 -2.14 -7.03
CA ASP A 43 1.07 -3.19 -6.22
C ASP A 43 0.69 -3.03 -4.75
N SER A 44 -0.03 -4.01 -4.20
CA SER A 44 -0.50 -3.98 -2.81
C SER A 44 -0.97 -5.36 -2.33
N PRO A 45 -0.83 -5.71 -1.04
CA PRO A 45 -1.45 -6.89 -0.44
C PRO A 45 -2.98 -6.87 -0.56
N VAL A 46 -3.58 -5.67 -0.65
CA VAL A 46 -5.03 -5.50 -0.76
C VAL A 46 -5.52 -5.33 -2.20
N ALA A 47 -4.63 -5.24 -3.19
CA ALA A 47 -5.01 -5.07 -4.60
C ALA A 47 -5.95 -6.18 -5.10
N LYS A 48 -5.80 -7.41 -4.60
CA LYS A 48 -6.68 -8.55 -4.93
C LYS A 48 -8.13 -8.40 -4.44
N PHE A 49 -8.37 -7.52 -3.47
CA PHE A 49 -9.70 -7.24 -2.93
C PHE A 49 -10.36 -6.03 -3.60
N LEU A 50 -9.62 -5.30 -4.45
CA LEU A 50 -10.16 -4.20 -5.23
C LEU A 50 -10.73 -4.73 -6.55
N THR A 51 -11.83 -4.13 -6.98
CA THR A 51 -12.44 -4.38 -8.28
C THR A 51 -11.59 -3.77 -9.41
N ASP A 52 -11.81 -4.22 -10.65
CA ASP A 52 -11.07 -3.70 -11.80
C ASP A 52 -11.38 -2.22 -12.10
N ASP A 53 -12.59 -1.74 -11.78
CA ASP A 53 -12.94 -0.30 -11.85
C ASP A 53 -12.13 0.53 -10.85
N GLU A 54 -11.97 0.03 -9.62
CA GLU A 54 -11.18 0.69 -8.59
C GLU A 54 -9.68 0.73 -8.93
N LYS A 55 -9.16 -0.30 -9.61
CA LYS A 55 -7.77 -0.34 -10.09
C LYS A 55 -7.56 0.59 -11.29
N GLY A 56 -8.50 0.60 -12.25
CA GLY A 56 -8.41 1.41 -13.47
C GLY A 56 -8.61 2.92 -13.26
N ARG A 57 -9.07 3.33 -12.08
CA ARG A 57 -9.23 4.75 -11.69
C ARG A 57 -7.94 5.43 -11.27
N TRP A 58 -6.86 4.68 -11.04
CA TRP A 58 -5.55 5.23 -10.70
C TRP A 58 -4.66 5.31 -11.96
N PRO A 59 -4.07 6.49 -12.24
CA PRO A 59 -3.07 6.64 -13.30
C PRO A 59 -1.78 5.92 -12.97
#